data_AF-A0A660TJ32-F1
#
_entry.id   AF-A0A660TJ32-F1
#
_cell.length_a   1.000
_cell.length_b   1.000
_cell.length_c   1.000
_cell.angle_alpha   90.00
_cell.angle_beta   90.00
_cell.angle_gamma   90.00
#
_symmetry.space_group_name_H-M   'P 1'
#
loop_
_entity.id
_entity.type
_entity.pdbx_description
1 polymer ?
#
loop_
_entity_poly.entity_id
_entity_poly.type
_entity_poly.pdbx_seq_one_letter_code
_entity_poly.pdbx_strand_id
1 'polypeptide(L)'
;MLDLNPVIEDLSTVTGGYREILISSMNLIADRYERDLGYPWIDTKFNTITGKDFLKEDPLRSKGIVYSWIQGRGLESMMIHIEWILNNYTDSKTILLTKRLNRIVKEVAESVKTAVKLNGGHLSFFMNPLGKTL
;
A
#
# COMPACT_ATOMS: atom_id res chain seq x y z
N MET A 1 -16.47 -14.97 24.02
CA MET A 1 -15.28 -15.77 24.40
C MET A 1 -15.14 -16.79 23.28
N LEU A 2 -14.08 -16.73 22.47
CA LEU A 2 -13.89 -17.73 21.41
C LEU A 2 -13.68 -19.08 22.09
N ASP A 3 -14.46 -20.09 21.71
CA ASP A 3 -14.25 -21.46 22.16
C ASP A 3 -12.81 -21.89 21.83
N LEU A 4 -12.15 -22.58 22.76
CA LEU A 4 -10.73 -22.96 22.64
C LEU A 4 -10.45 -24.01 21.54
N ASN A 5 -11.49 -24.47 20.83
CA ASN A 5 -11.42 -25.43 19.74
C ASN A 5 -12.15 -24.87 18.51
N PRO A 6 -11.50 -24.01 17.71
CA PRO A 6 -12.12 -23.43 16.53
C PRO A 6 -12.46 -24.52 15.50
N VAL A 7 -13.67 -24.45 14.94
CA VAL A 7 -14.15 -25.29 13.83
C VAL A 7 -14.21 -24.48 12.54
N ILE A 8 -14.38 -25.16 11.39
CA ILE A 8 -14.36 -24.47 10.08
C ILE A 8 -15.50 -23.45 9.94
N GLU A 9 -16.62 -23.70 10.61
CA GLU A 9 -17.77 -22.81 10.68
C GLU A 9 -17.42 -21.48 11.35
N ASP A 10 -16.47 -21.47 12.30
CA ASP A 10 -16.02 -20.23 12.95
C ASP A 10 -15.34 -19.29 11.95
N LEU A 11 -14.73 -19.81 10.89
CA LEU A 11 -14.14 -18.98 9.83
C LEU A 11 -15.20 -18.12 9.15
N SER A 12 -16.40 -18.66 8.94
CA SER A 12 -17.50 -17.91 8.33
C SER A 12 -17.88 -16.69 9.17
N THR A 13 -17.78 -16.79 10.50
CA THR A 13 -18.15 -15.72 11.42
C THR A 13 -17.16 -14.55 11.39
N VAL A 14 -15.88 -14.80 11.09
CA VAL A 14 -14.83 -13.77 11.05
C VAL A 14 -14.52 -13.26 9.64
N THR A 15 -14.81 -14.05 8.60
CA THR A 15 -14.45 -13.74 7.20
C THR A 15 -14.95 -12.36 6.76
N GLY A 16 -16.17 -11.98 7.16
CA GLY A 16 -16.74 -10.67 6.86
C GLY A 16 -15.89 -9.51 7.40
N GLY A 17 -15.46 -9.60 8.66
CA GLY A 17 -14.62 -8.57 9.29
C GLY A 17 -13.24 -8.47 8.68
N TYR A 18 -12.60 -9.61 8.37
CA TYR A 18 -11.31 -9.60 7.66
C TYR A 18 -11.44 -8.98 6.27
N ARG A 19 -12.51 -9.28 5.54
CA ARG A 19 -12.78 -8.65 4.23
C ARG A 19 -12.85 -7.13 4.35
N GLU A 20 -13.59 -6.62 5.34
CA GLU A 20 -13.71 -5.18 5.58
C GLU A 20 -12.36 -4.52 5.89
N ILE A 21 -11.51 -5.17 6.68
CA ILE A 21 -10.16 -4.69 6.98
C ILE A 21 -9.32 -4.60 5.71
N LEU A 22 -9.35 -5.62 4.84
CA LEU A 22 -8.59 -5.64 3.60
C LEU A 22 -9.05 -4.53 2.63
N ILE A 23 -10.36 -4.42 2.39
CA ILE A 23 -10.94 -3.37 1.54
C ILE A 23 -10.63 -1.97 2.10
N SER A 24 -10.76 -1.78 3.41
CA SER A 24 -10.46 -0.49 4.06
C SER A 24 -8.99 -0.11 3.93
N SER A 25 -8.08 -1.08 4.09
CA SER A 25 -6.63 -0.87 3.96
C SER A 25 -6.24 -0.48 2.53
N MET A 26 -6.84 -1.13 1.53
CA MET A 26 -6.62 -0.78 0.12
C MET A 26 -7.15 0.61 -0.22
N ASN A 27 -8.34 0.99 0.28
CA ASN A 27 -8.86 2.34 0.11
C ASN A 27 -7.93 3.37 0.76
N LEU A 28 -7.45 3.11 1.99
CA LEU A 28 -6.51 4.00 2.67
C LEU A 28 -5.23 4.23 1.84
N ILE A 29 -4.66 3.17 1.27
CA ILE A 29 -3.49 3.28 0.38
C ILE A 29 -3.83 4.14 -0.84
N ALA A 30 -4.96 3.87 -1.50
CA ALA A 30 -5.37 4.60 -2.70
C ALA A 30 -5.67 6.08 -2.42
N ASP A 31 -6.42 6.38 -1.37
CA ASP A 31 -6.78 7.74 -0.96
C ASP A 31 -5.53 8.56 -0.61
N ARG A 32 -4.58 7.93 0.08
CA ARG A 32 -3.31 8.59 0.46
C ARG A 32 -2.37 8.79 -0.72
N TYR A 33 -2.41 7.93 -1.72
CA TYR A 33 -1.67 8.14 -2.96
C TYR A 33 -2.30 9.30 -3.77
N GLU A 34 -3.62 9.30 -3.90
CA GLU A 34 -4.35 10.26 -4.74
C GLU A 34 -4.40 11.68 -4.17
N ARG A 35 -4.25 11.85 -2.85
CA ARG A 35 -4.23 13.19 -2.22
C ARG A 35 -3.01 14.04 -2.58
N ASP A 36 -1.93 13.42 -3.06
CA ASP A 36 -0.66 14.09 -3.35
C ASP A 36 0.02 13.45 -4.57
N LEU A 37 -0.46 13.83 -5.76
CA LEU A 37 0.07 13.35 -7.04
C LEU A 37 1.54 13.78 -7.29
N GLY A 38 2.08 14.72 -6.50
CA GLY A 38 3.49 15.11 -6.54
C GLY A 38 4.42 14.14 -5.83
N TYR A 39 3.87 13.17 -5.07
CA TYR A 39 4.63 12.14 -4.36
C TYR A 39 4.36 10.77 -5.00
N PRO A 40 5.19 10.32 -5.95
CA PRO A 40 4.91 9.15 -6.79
C PRO A 40 5.21 7.80 -6.08
N TRP A 41 5.07 7.76 -4.76
CA TRP A 41 5.38 6.60 -3.92
C TRP A 41 4.20 6.27 -3.02
N ILE A 42 4.14 5.03 -2.54
CA ILE A 42 3.16 4.61 -1.55
C ILE A 42 3.36 5.42 -0.26
N ASP A 43 2.34 6.18 0.12
CA ASP A 43 2.38 7.09 1.26
C ASP A 43 1.96 6.38 2.56
N THR A 44 2.94 5.84 3.27
CA THR A 44 2.79 5.29 4.62
C THR A 44 3.18 6.27 5.72
N LYS A 45 3.22 7.58 5.44
CA LYS A 45 3.79 8.62 6.33
C LYS A 45 2.77 9.15 7.34
N PHE A 46 2.16 8.23 8.10
CA PHE A 46 1.21 8.55 9.16
C PHE A 46 1.33 7.58 10.33
N ASN A 47 0.89 8.05 11.49
CA ASN A 47 0.79 7.23 12.68
C ASN A 47 -0.52 6.43 12.63
N THR A 48 -0.42 5.11 12.65
CA THR A 48 -1.58 4.19 12.54
C THR A 48 -2.51 4.20 13.75
N ILE A 49 -2.05 4.68 14.92
CA ILE A 49 -2.85 4.80 16.14
C ILE A 49 -3.70 6.08 16.09
N THR A 50 -3.10 7.19 15.66
CA THR A 50 -3.76 8.52 15.69
C THR A 50 -4.40 8.92 14.36
N GLY A 51 -4.02 8.25 13.26
CA GLY A 51 -4.39 8.63 11.90
C GLY A 51 -3.70 9.89 11.37
N LYS A 52 -2.85 10.54 12.18
CA LYS A 52 -2.20 11.81 11.81
C LYS A 52 -0.92 11.57 11.01
N ASP A 53 -0.69 12.44 10.01
CA ASP A 53 0.56 12.45 9.27
C ASP A 53 1.74 12.82 10.18
N PHE A 54 2.92 12.28 9.88
CA PHE A 54 4.15 12.72 10.54
C PHE A 54 4.53 14.13 10.08
N LEU A 55 5.25 14.85 10.96
CA LEU A 55 5.75 16.19 10.66
C LEU A 55 6.72 16.16 9.47
N LYS A 56 6.78 17.25 8.71
CA LYS A 56 7.69 17.36 7.55
C LYS A 56 9.15 17.33 7.97
N GLU A 57 9.43 17.81 9.17
CA GLU A 57 10.73 17.90 9.80
C GLU A 57 11.18 16.57 10.42
N ASP A 58 10.30 15.55 10.43
CA ASP A 58 10.67 14.23 10.94
C ASP A 58 11.76 13.60 10.06
N PRO A 59 12.94 13.27 10.62
CA PRO A 59 14.10 12.86 9.83
C PRO A 59 13.94 11.48 9.18
N LEU A 60 12.97 10.67 9.63
CA LEU A 60 12.81 9.28 9.18
C LEU A 60 11.41 9.02 8.60
N ARG A 61 10.39 9.59 9.22
CA ARG A 61 8.99 9.27 8.96
C ARG A 61 8.28 10.32 8.12
N SER A 62 8.95 11.40 7.74
CA SER A 62 8.42 12.37 6.78
C SER A 62 8.38 11.81 5.36
N LYS A 63 7.75 12.56 4.45
CA LYS A 63 7.81 12.33 3.01
C LYS A 63 9.20 12.62 2.41
N GLY A 64 10.16 13.15 3.18
CA GLY A 64 11.54 13.34 2.73
C GLY A 64 12.33 12.03 2.59
N ILE A 65 11.81 10.94 3.13
CA ILE A 65 12.40 9.60 3.07
C ILE A 65 11.44 8.65 2.38
N VAL A 66 11.90 7.91 1.38
CA VAL A 66 11.16 6.81 0.77
C VAL A 66 11.84 5.51 1.15
N TYR A 67 11.07 4.57 1.70
CA TYR A 67 11.57 3.24 2.04
C TYR A 67 11.34 2.30 0.85
N SER A 68 12.41 1.84 0.21
CA SER A 68 12.33 0.99 -0.99
C SER A 68 11.61 -0.34 -0.71
N TRP A 69 11.85 -0.92 0.46
CA TRP A 69 11.20 -2.17 0.88
C TRP A 69 9.68 -2.04 1.02
N ILE A 70 9.18 -0.86 1.46
CA ILE A 70 7.74 -0.59 1.52
C ILE A 70 7.16 -0.56 0.11
N GLN A 71 7.88 0.02 -0.85
CA GLN A 71 7.41 0.09 -2.24
C GLN A 71 7.31 -1.31 -2.85
N GLY A 72 8.33 -2.15 -2.66
CA GLY A 72 8.31 -3.54 -3.12
C GLY A 72 7.15 -4.35 -2.51
N ARG A 73 6.99 -4.28 -1.17
CA ARG A 73 5.90 -4.98 -0.47
C ARG A 73 4.52 -4.46 -0.86
N GLY A 74 4.39 -3.16 -1.07
CA GLY A 74 3.13 -2.56 -1.50
C GLY A 74 2.76 -2.97 -2.92
N LEU A 75 3.72 -3.04 -3.85
CA LEU A 75 3.48 -3.54 -5.21
C LEU A 75 3.00 -5.00 -5.22
N GLU A 76 3.71 -5.87 -4.49
CA GLU A 76 3.34 -7.29 -4.32
C GLU A 76 1.93 -7.40 -3.73
N SER A 77 1.67 -6.70 -2.62
CA SER A 77 0.39 -6.75 -1.92
C SER A 77 -0.75 -6.26 -2.82
N MET A 78 -0.61 -5.11 -3.49
CA MET A 78 -1.67 -4.56 -4.33
C MET A 78 -2.02 -5.51 -5.49
N MET A 79 -1.02 -6.12 -6.13
CA MET A 79 -1.29 -7.08 -7.22
C MET A 79 -2.08 -8.30 -6.76
N ILE A 80 -1.68 -8.90 -5.63
CA ILE A 80 -2.38 -10.05 -5.03
C ILE A 80 -3.83 -9.68 -4.71
N HIS A 81 -4.07 -8.50 -4.14
CA HIS A 81 -5.42 -8.10 -3.77
C HIS A 81 -6.28 -7.68 -4.96
N ILE A 82 -5.68 -7.10 -6.01
CA ILE A 82 -6.38 -6.85 -7.27
C ILE A 82 -6.89 -8.19 -7.83
N GLU A 83 -6.03 -9.19 -7.93
CA GLU A 83 -6.40 -10.53 -8.41
C GLU A 83 -7.49 -11.16 -7.54
N TRP A 84 -7.31 -11.13 -6.21
CA TRP A 84 -8.32 -11.62 -5.27
C TRP A 84 -9.66 -10.93 -5.47
N ILE A 85 -9.70 -9.61 -5.65
CA ILE A 85 -10.96 -8.90 -5.90
C ILE A 85 -11.59 -9.39 -7.21
N LEU A 86 -10.84 -9.41 -8.30
CA LEU A 86 -11.35 -9.75 -9.63
C LEU A 86 -11.89 -11.19 -9.69
N ASN A 87 -11.33 -12.09 -8.89
CA ASN A 87 -11.78 -13.48 -8.84
C ASN A 87 -13.00 -13.71 -7.94
N ASN A 88 -13.30 -12.80 -7.00
CA ASN A 88 -14.31 -13.04 -5.95
C ASN A 88 -15.46 -12.02 -5.94
N TYR A 89 -15.32 -10.88 -6.62
CA TYR A 89 -16.31 -9.80 -6.57
C TYR A 89 -16.52 -9.16 -7.94
N THR A 90 -17.76 -8.73 -8.19
CA THR A 90 -18.17 -8.07 -9.45
C THR A 90 -18.89 -6.74 -9.20
N ASP A 91 -19.05 -6.33 -7.94
CA ASP A 91 -19.73 -5.07 -7.60
C ASP A 91 -18.91 -3.85 -8.04
N SER A 92 -19.60 -2.77 -8.41
CA SER A 92 -18.94 -1.61 -9.00
C SER A 92 -17.92 -0.94 -8.08
N LYS A 93 -18.08 -1.04 -6.75
CA LYS A 93 -17.16 -0.39 -5.80
C LYS A 93 -15.83 -1.13 -5.76
N THR A 94 -15.86 -2.46 -5.66
CA THR A 94 -14.63 -3.27 -5.66
C THR A 94 -13.92 -3.21 -7.02
N ILE A 95 -14.67 -3.19 -8.13
CA ILE A 95 -14.10 -3.00 -9.48
C ILE A 95 -13.50 -1.59 -9.67
N LEU A 96 -14.08 -0.55 -9.08
CA LEU A 96 -13.47 0.78 -9.11
C LEU A 96 -12.15 0.80 -8.31
N LEU A 97 -12.12 0.14 -7.14
CA LEU A 97 -10.92 0.03 -6.33
C LEU A 97 -9.78 -0.67 -7.09
N THR A 98 -10.05 -1.78 -7.80
CA THR A 98 -8.99 -2.45 -8.59
C THR A 98 -8.43 -1.57 -9.69
N LYS A 99 -9.25 -0.73 -10.33
CA LYS A 99 -8.78 0.25 -11.32
C LYS A 99 -7.84 1.29 -10.70
N ARG A 100 -8.20 1.83 -9.52
CA ARG A 100 -7.35 2.77 -8.76
C ARG A 100 -6.02 2.12 -8.41
N LEU A 101 -6.05 0.93 -7.79
CA LEU A 101 -4.84 0.20 -7.40
C LEU A 101 -3.96 -0.15 -8.59
N ASN A 102 -4.54 -0.59 -9.72
CA ASN A 102 -3.76 -0.92 -10.92
C ASN A 102 -3.05 0.32 -11.50
N ARG A 103 -3.68 1.52 -11.43
CA ARG A 103 -3.00 2.76 -11.79
C ARG A 103 -1.79 3.01 -10.89
N ILE A 104 -1.99 2.93 -9.58
CA ILE A 104 -0.95 3.15 -8.57
C ILE A 104 0.21 2.16 -8.75
N VAL A 105 -0.09 0.88 -8.97
CA VAL A 105 0.93 -0.16 -9.23
C VAL A 105 1.81 0.23 -10.41
N LYS A 106 1.22 0.68 -11.52
CA LYS A 106 1.97 1.09 -12.72
C LYS A 106 2.87 2.29 -12.44
N GLU A 107 2.33 3.32 -11.79
CA GLU A 107 3.05 4.56 -11.49
C GLU A 107 4.20 4.33 -10.49
N VAL A 108 3.95 3.55 -9.42
CA VAL A 108 4.98 3.18 -8.44
C VAL A 108 6.02 2.26 -9.04
N ALA A 109 5.63 1.26 -9.85
CA ALA A 109 6.59 0.39 -10.52
C ALA A 109 7.52 1.16 -11.46
N GLU A 110 7.01 2.17 -12.16
CA GLU A 110 7.85 3.03 -13.01
C GLU A 110 8.81 3.89 -12.19
N SER A 111 8.35 4.40 -11.04
CA SER A 111 9.19 5.13 -10.09
C SER A 111 10.32 4.25 -9.56
N VAL A 112 10.01 3.01 -9.18
CA VAL A 112 11.01 2.00 -8.75
C VAL A 112 12.02 1.71 -9.86
N LYS A 113 11.58 1.48 -11.10
CA LYS A 113 12.49 1.25 -12.24
C LYS A 113 13.41 2.45 -12.49
N THR A 114 12.87 3.66 -12.40
CA THR A 114 13.65 4.89 -12.53
C THR A 114 14.71 4.98 -11.43
N ALA A 115 14.35 4.71 -10.18
CA ALA A 115 15.28 4.70 -9.06
C ALA A 115 16.37 3.63 -9.22
N VAL A 116 16.04 2.42 -9.68
CA VAL A 116 17.03 1.37 -9.98
C VAL A 116 18.04 1.87 -11.02
N LYS A 117 17.58 2.48 -12.12
CA LYS A 117 18.46 3.03 -13.16
C LYS A 117 19.35 4.16 -12.60
N LEU A 118 18.77 5.06 -11.81
CA LEU A 118 19.47 6.20 -11.23
C LEU A 118 20.61 5.77 -10.29
N ASN A 119 20.44 4.67 -9.57
CA ASN A 119 21.40 4.16 -8.60
C ASN A 119 22.21 2.96 -9.13
N GLY A 120 22.44 2.90 -10.45
CA GLY A 120 23.36 1.91 -11.05
C GLY A 120 22.92 0.45 -10.92
N GLY A 121 21.61 0.18 -10.87
CA GLY A 121 21.06 -1.16 -10.72
C GLY A 121 20.69 -1.56 -9.29
N HIS A 122 20.84 -0.65 -8.32
CA HIS A 122 20.59 -0.94 -6.90
C HIS A 122 19.45 -0.11 -6.32
N LEU A 123 18.89 -0.57 -5.19
CA LEU A 123 17.99 0.20 -4.35
C LEU A 123 18.48 0.10 -2.91
N SER A 124 18.77 1.25 -2.29
CA SER A 124 19.13 1.33 -0.89
C SER A 124 17.90 1.22 0.01
N PHE A 125 18.12 0.96 1.31
CA PHE A 125 17.02 0.79 2.27
C PHE A 125 16.10 2.02 2.35
N PHE A 126 16.69 3.22 2.28
CA PHE A 126 16.00 4.49 2.11
C PHE A 126 16.60 5.28 0.95
N MET A 127 15.76 6.12 0.35
CA MET A 127 16.11 7.06 -0.71
C MET A 127 15.35 8.37 -0.48
N ASN A 128 15.77 9.45 -1.15
CA ASN A 128 14.99 10.68 -1.18
C ASN A 128 13.77 10.54 -2.12
N PRO A 129 12.85 11.52 -2.18
CA PRO A 129 11.64 11.43 -3.01
C PRO A 129 11.92 11.42 -4.52
N LEU A 130 13.13 11.80 -4.95
CA LEU A 130 13.58 11.71 -6.32
C LEU A 130 14.12 10.31 -6.67
N GLY A 131 14.11 9.38 -5.72
CA GLY A 131 14.59 8.01 -5.90
C GLY A 131 16.11 7.87 -5.81
N LYS A 132 16.84 8.89 -5.33
CA LYS A 132 18.31 8.82 -5.15
C LYS A 132 18.65 8.31 -3.76
N THR A 133 19.59 7.39 -3.66
CA THR A 133 20.16 6.95 -2.38
C THR A 133 20.69 8.15 -1.58
N LEU A 134 20.41 8.15 -0.28
CA LEU A 134 20.94 9.10 0.69
C LEU A 134 22.26 8.62 1.29
#